data_AF-A0A7Y9JK11-F1
#
_entry.id   AF-A0A7Y9JK11-F1
#
_cell.length_a   1.000
_cell.length_b   1.000
_cell.length_c   1.000
_cell.angle_alpha   90.00
_cell.angle_beta   90.00
_cell.angle_gamma   90.00
#
_symmetry.space_group_name_H-M   'P 1'
#
loop_
_entity.id
_entity.type
_entity.pdbx_description
1 polymer ?
#
loop_
_entity_poly.entity_id
_entity_poly.type
_entity_poly.pdbx_seq_one_letter_code
_entity_poly.pdbx_strand_id
1 'polypeptide(L)' 'MLCLTCHRVRPAASRADYTAERASLIVRQGLCTCSAPPGRPWRREPVREGAHAPK' A
#
# COMPACT_ATOMS: atom_id res chain seq x y z
N MET A 1 9.60 -7.83 5.23
CA MET A 1 8.55 -7.22 4.38
C MET A 1 8.06 -5.89 4.94
N LEU A 2 7.87 -5.77 6.26
CA LEU A 2 7.53 -4.50 6.93
C LEU A 2 8.77 -3.67 7.29
N CYS A 3 8.59 -2.35 7.40
CA CYS A 3 9.59 -1.42 7.92
C CYS A 3 9.55 -1.45 9.45
N LEU A 4 10.70 -1.59 10.10
CA LEU A 4 10.77 -1.66 11.57
C LEU A 4 10.55 -0.31 12.26
N THR A 5 10.63 0.80 11.52
CA THR A 5 10.42 2.16 12.06
C THR A 5 8.94 2.52 12.06
N CYS A 6 8.26 2.31 10.93
CA CYS A 6 6.88 2.74 10.73
C CYS A 6 5.88 1.59 10.64
N HIS A 7 6.34 0.33 10.79
CA HIS A 7 5.51 -0.89 10.74
C HIS A 7 4.60 -0.99 9.50
N ARG A 8 5.00 -0.37 8.38
CA ARG A 8 4.31 -0.41 7.07
C ARG A 8 5.07 -1.27 6.04
N VAL A 9 4.42 -1.67 4.96
CA VAL A 9 5.02 -2.54 3.93
C VAL A 9 6.12 -1.83 3.15
N ARG A 10 7.36 -2.33 3.18
CA ARG A 10 8.45 -1.78 2.34
C ARG A 10 8.13 -2.00 0.85
N PRO A 11 8.51 -1.10 -0.06
CA PRO A 11 8.35 -1.32 -1.50
C PRO A 11 8.99 -2.65 -1.98
N ALA A 12 8.46 -3.23 -3.05
CA ALA A 12 9.06 -4.40 -3.67
C ALA A 12 10.36 -3.98 -4.39
N ALA A 13 11.46 -4.68 -4.12
CA ALA A 13 12.74 -4.40 -4.78
C ALA A 13 12.84 -5.11 -6.14
N SER A 14 12.12 -6.22 -6.29
CA SER A 14 12.15 -7.07 -7.49
C SER A 14 10.76 -7.60 -7.83
N ARG A 15 10.58 -8.12 -9.05
CA ARG A 15 9.29 -8.69 -9.48
C ARG A 15 8.89 -9.93 -8.65
N ALA A 16 9.86 -10.72 -8.19
CA ALA A 16 9.64 -11.89 -7.35
C ALA A 16 9.02 -11.54 -5.98
N ASP A 17 9.16 -10.29 -5.53
CA ASP A 17 8.57 -9.83 -4.28
C ASP A 17 7.06 -9.53 -4.39
N TYR A 18 6.49 -9.50 -5.58
CA TYR A 18 5.07 -9.27 -5.79
C TYR A 18 4.27 -10.54 -5.46
N THR A 19 3.99 -10.71 -4.18
CA THR A 19 3.16 -11.80 -3.66
C THR A 19 1.79 -11.30 -3.23
N ALA A 20 0.79 -12.18 -3.24
CA ALA A 20 -0.56 -11.87 -2.76
C ALA A 20 -0.57 -11.47 -1.28
N GLU A 21 0.30 -12.08 -0.46
CA GLU A 21 0.51 -11.70 0.94
C GLU A 21 0.98 -10.23 1.06
N ARG A 22 1.95 -9.82 0.25
CA ARG A 22 2.40 -8.42 0.21
C ARG A 22 1.26 -7.47 -0.18
N ALA A 23 0.44 -7.83 -1.18
CA ALA A 23 -0.72 -7.03 -1.58
C ALA A 23 -1.73 -6.86 -0.43
N SER A 24 -2.06 -7.96 0.27
CA SER A 24 -2.95 -7.94 1.43
C SER A 24 -2.41 -7.09 2.57
N LEU A 25 -1.09 -7.06 2.78
CA LEU A 25 -0.46 -6.19 3.77
C LEU A 25 -0.50 -4.72 3.34
N ILE A 26 -0.37 -4.42 2.04
CA ILE A 26 -0.48 -3.04 1.53
C ILE A 26 -1.88 -2.47 1.76
N VAL A 27 -2.94 -3.26 1.54
CA VAL A 27 -4.32 -2.84 1.80
C VAL A 27 -4.53 -2.56 3.29
N ARG A 28 -4.03 -3.44 4.17
CA ARG A 28 -4.24 -3.34 5.62
C ARG A 28 -3.38 -2.27 6.30
N GLN A 29 -2.10 -2.18 5.95
CA GLN A 29 -1.09 -1.39 6.67
C GLN A 29 -0.56 -0.21 5.85
N GLY A 30 -0.77 -0.20 4.54
CA GLY A 30 -0.23 0.81 3.64
C GLY A 30 1.25 0.60 3.30
N LEU A 31 1.72 1.36 2.30
CA LEU A 31 3.12 1.36 1.91
C LEU A 31 3.95 2.24 2.85
N CYS A 32 5.15 1.73 3.15
CA CYS A 32 6.18 2.45 3.86
C CYS A 32 6.69 3.61 3.01
N THR A 33 6.69 4.81 3.60
CA THR A 33 7.24 6.04 3.02
C THR A 33 8.52 6.49 3.70
N CYS A 34 9.04 5.68 4.64
CA CYS A 34 10.24 5.97 5.42
C CYS A 34 11.53 6.10 4.55
N SER A 35 11.45 5.81 3.25
CA SER A 35 12.55 5.98 2.27
C SER A 35 12.21 6.87 1.06
N ALA A 36 11.03 7.51 1.02
CA ALA A 36 10.68 8.42 -0.08
C ALA A 36 10.98 9.87 0.32
N PRO A 37 11.62 10.68 -0.56
CA PRO A 37 11.72 12.12 -0.31
C PRO A 37 10.32 12.71 -0.09
N PRO A 38 10.16 13.67 0.85
CA PRO A 38 8.88 14.23 1.21
C PRO A 38 8.30 15.00 0.01
N GLY A 39 7.39 14.39 -0.74
CA GLY A 39 6.83 15.06 -1.93
C GLY A 39 5.91 14.23 -2.81
N ARG A 40 5.94 12.89 -2.76
CA ARG A 40 4.92 12.07 -3.43
C ARG A 40 3.93 11.48 -2.42
N PRO A 41 2.73 12.07 -2.25
CA PRO A 41 1.65 11.33 -1.64
C PRO A 41 1.39 10.13 -2.54
N TRP A 42 1.63 8.92 -2.02
CA TRP A 42 1.03 7.72 -2.58
C TRP A 42 -0.46 7.89 -2.38
N ARG A 43 -1.12 8.47 -3.40
CA ARG A 43 -2.54 8.75 -3.42
C ARG A 43 -3.24 7.46 -2.99
N ARG A 44 -3.80 7.47 -1.79
CA ARG A 44 -4.84 6.54 -1.40
C ARG A 44 -6.01 6.93 -2.30
N GLU A 45 -6.07 6.35 -3.50
CA GLU A 45 -7.32 6.33 -4.24
C GLU A 45 -8.30 5.68 -3.26
N PRO A 46 -9.33 6.39 -2.78
CA PRO A 46 -10.43 5.67 -2.18
C PRO A 46 -10.90 4.73 -3.29
N VAL A 47 -10.78 3.42 -3.08
CA VAL A 47 -11.64 2.47 -3.78
C VAL A 47 -13.02 3.07 -3.61
N ARG A 48 -13.57 3.62 -4.69
CA ARG A 48 -14.98 3.96 -4.76
C ARG A 48 -15.64 2.62 -4.50
N GLU A 49 -16.09 2.45 -3.27
CA GLU A 49 -17.13 1.52 -2.92
C GLU A 49 -18.28 1.91 -3.84
N GLY A 50 -18.37 1.20 -4.96
CA GLY A 50 -19.49 1.24 -5.86
C GLY A 50 -20.66 0.63 -5.11
N ALA A 51 -21.22 1.40 -4.17
CA ALA A 51 -22.57 1.25 -3.71
C ALA A 51 -23.46 1.38 -4.94
N HIS A 52 -23.66 0.25 -5.62
CA HIS A 52 -24.67 0.12 -6.65
C HIS A 52 -26.02 0.00 -5.93
N ALA A 53 -26.60 1.15 -5.61
CA ALA A 53 -28.02 1.33 -5.39
C ALA A 53 -28.35 2.74 -5.92
N PRO A 54 -29.10 2.83 -7.03
CA PRO A 54 -30.57 2.92 -6.93
C PRO A 54 -31.25 2.13 -8.08
N LYS A 55 -32.55 1.81 -8.09
CA LYS A 55 -33.76 2.32 -7.42
C LYS A 55 -34.82 1.21 -7.44
#